data_AF-A0A5C5YYU0-F1
#
_entry.id   AF-A0A5C5YYU0-F1
#
_cell.length_a   1.000
_cell.length_b   1.000
_cell.length_c   1.000
_cell.angle_alpha   90.00
_cell.angle_beta   90.00
_cell.angle_gamma   90.00
#
_symmetry.space_group_name_H-M   'P 1'
#
loop_
_entity.id
_entity.type
_entity.pdbx_description
1 polymer ?
#
loop_
_entity_poly.entity_id
_entity_poly.type
_entity_poly.pdbx_seq_one_letter_code
_entity_poly.pdbx_strand_id
1 'polypeptide(L)'
;MRPRDLLRKFVTLAPAFEAQWESDSNYCRNEDGSFSLHGVCDEFSSFFRHNYTALAAAAVTELFDFVEWNLVEPAADETPVDNALCTCFLENISSEPCGEFAREHMGRKSRAFFDQWHTRPPY
;
A
#
# COMPACT_ATOMS: atom_id res chain seq x y z
N MET A 1 -1.05 -0.55 -14.90
CA MET A 1 -1.70 -1.58 -14.06
C MET A 1 -3.18 -1.25 -13.92
N ARG A 2 -4.09 -2.24 -13.89
CA ARG A 2 -5.52 -1.99 -13.63
C ARG A 2 -5.86 -2.23 -12.15
N PRO A 3 -6.92 -1.62 -11.59
CA PRO A 3 -7.31 -1.81 -10.19
C PRO A 3 -7.45 -3.28 -9.78
N ARG A 4 -8.10 -4.09 -10.63
CA ARG A 4 -8.31 -5.52 -10.36
C ARG A 4 -7.01 -6.33 -10.31
N ASP A 5 -5.98 -5.91 -11.05
CA ASP A 5 -4.68 -6.59 -11.03
C ASP A 5 -3.93 -6.25 -9.72
N LEU A 6 -4.04 -5.01 -9.23
CA LEU A 6 -3.47 -4.59 -7.94
C LEU A 6 -4.15 -5.31 -6.77
N LEU A 7 -5.49 -5.37 -6.77
CA LEU A 7 -6.26 -6.10 -5.74
C LEU A 7 -5.81 -7.57 -5.65
N ARG A 8 -5.69 -8.25 -6.80
CA ARG A 8 -5.22 -9.64 -6.84
C ARG A 8 -3.82 -9.80 -6.27
N LYS A 9 -2.92 -8.86 -6.56
CA LYS A 9 -1.57 -8.86 -5.99
C LYS A 9 -1.62 -8.77 -4.46
N PHE A 10 -2.40 -7.85 -3.91
CA PHE A 10 -2.54 -7.70 -2.46
C PHE A 10 -3.21 -8.91 -1.79
N VAL A 11 -4.26 -9.47 -2.37
CA VAL A 11 -4.88 -10.72 -1.87
C VAL A 11 -3.90 -11.89 -1.92
N THR A 12 -3.06 -11.98 -2.96
CA THR A 12 -2.03 -13.04 -3.05
C THR A 12 -0.99 -12.90 -1.94
N LEU A 13 -0.55 -11.68 -1.64
CA LEU A 13 0.42 -11.38 -0.58
C LEU A 13 -0.17 -11.59 0.82
N ALA A 14 -1.44 -11.24 1.00
CA ALA A 14 -2.14 -11.30 2.27
C ALA A 14 -3.57 -11.83 2.08
N PRO A 15 -3.80 -13.15 2.05
CA PRO A 15 -5.12 -13.73 1.76
C PRO A 15 -6.23 -13.25 2.70
N ALA A 16 -5.90 -12.95 3.96
CA ALA A 16 -6.86 -12.39 4.92
C ALA A 16 -7.44 -11.02 4.50
N PHE A 17 -6.75 -10.29 3.61
CA PHE A 17 -7.24 -9.02 3.08
C PHE A 17 -8.52 -9.19 2.25
N GLU A 18 -8.71 -10.34 1.59
CA GLU A 18 -9.90 -10.58 0.76
C GLU A 18 -11.20 -10.44 1.58
N ALA A 19 -11.20 -10.91 2.82
CA ALA A 19 -12.36 -10.80 3.71
C ALA A 19 -12.66 -9.33 4.09
N GLN A 20 -11.63 -8.49 4.26
CA GLN A 20 -11.81 -7.07 4.51
C GLN A 20 -12.29 -6.34 3.24
N TRP A 21 -11.72 -6.68 2.08
CA TRP A 21 -12.12 -6.10 0.80
C TRP A 21 -13.58 -6.41 0.43
N GLU A 22 -14.06 -7.61 0.76
CA GLU A 22 -15.44 -8.03 0.51
C GLU A 22 -16.42 -7.59 1.60
N SER A 23 -15.98 -6.86 2.64
CA SER A 23 -16.86 -6.46 3.73
C SER A 23 -17.81 -5.31 3.32
N ASP A 24 -18.98 -5.26 3.97
CA ASP A 24 -19.93 -4.15 3.83
C ASP A 24 -19.38 -2.82 4.39
N SER A 25 -18.27 -2.86 5.14
CA SER A 25 -17.58 -1.66 5.65
C SER A 25 -16.53 -1.12 4.69
N ASN A 26 -16.30 -1.76 3.53
CA ASN A 26 -15.37 -1.28 2.52
C ASN A 26 -16.01 -0.17 1.67
N TYR A 27 -15.70 1.08 2.00
CA TYR A 27 -16.17 2.26 1.28
C TYR A 27 -15.39 2.57 -0.01
N CYS A 28 -14.36 1.78 -0.34
CA CYS A 28 -13.57 1.95 -1.56
C CYS A 28 -14.20 1.28 -2.79
N ARG A 29 -15.36 0.65 -2.63
CA ARG A 29 -16.16 0.04 -3.70
C ARG A 29 -17.41 0.89 -3.96
N ASN A 30 -17.65 1.20 -5.23
CA ASN A 30 -18.89 1.84 -5.64
C ASN A 30 -20.04 0.82 -5.67
N GLU A 31 -21.29 1.30 -5.70
CA GLU A 31 -22.50 0.48 -5.77
C GLU A 31 -22.54 -0.43 -7.02
N ASP A 32 -21.88 -0.01 -8.11
CA ASP A 32 -21.75 -0.79 -9.35
C ASP A 32 -20.61 -1.83 -9.32
N GLY A 33 -19.91 -1.95 -8.19
CA GLY A 33 -18.76 -2.82 -7.99
C GLY A 33 -17.45 -2.32 -8.60
N SER A 34 -17.43 -1.11 -9.18
CA SER A 34 -16.20 -0.48 -9.65
C SER A 34 -15.37 0.07 -8.48
N PHE A 35 -14.06 0.19 -8.71
CA PHE A 35 -13.11 0.72 -7.72
C PHE A 35 -11.84 1.23 -8.42
N SER A 36 -11.08 2.07 -7.72
CA SER A 36 -9.86 2.71 -8.23
C SER A 36 -8.58 2.06 -7.68
N LEU A 37 -7.42 2.43 -8.23
CA LEU A 37 -6.12 2.03 -7.66
C LEU A 37 -5.96 2.62 -6.25
N HIS A 38 -6.30 3.90 -6.08
CA HIS A 38 -6.28 4.58 -4.78
C HIS A 38 -7.13 3.88 -3.73
N GLY A 39 -8.36 3.48 -4.07
CA GLY A 39 -9.23 2.76 -3.13
C GLY A 39 -8.66 1.40 -2.73
N VAL A 40 -8.00 0.68 -3.64
CA VAL A 40 -7.32 -0.58 -3.29
C VAL A 40 -6.14 -0.34 -2.35
N CYS A 41 -5.33 0.69 -2.63
CA CYS A 41 -4.21 1.06 -1.75
C CYS A 41 -4.69 1.53 -0.38
N ASP A 42 -5.74 2.35 -0.32
CA ASP A 42 -6.28 2.91 0.91
C ASP A 42 -6.81 1.80 1.84
N GLU A 43 -7.67 0.93 1.32
CA GLU A 43 -8.21 -0.20 2.07
C GLU A 43 -7.10 -1.17 2.49
N PHE A 44 -6.11 -1.41 1.63
CA PHE A 44 -4.97 -2.26 1.97
C PHE A 44 -4.05 -1.63 3.02
N SER A 45 -3.88 -0.31 3.02
CA SER A 45 -3.13 0.40 4.06
C SER A 45 -3.78 0.24 5.42
N SER A 46 -5.12 0.33 5.47
CA SER A 46 -5.90 0.05 6.68
C SER A 46 -5.70 -1.40 7.14
N PHE A 47 -5.82 -2.38 6.23
CA PHE A 47 -5.55 -3.79 6.55
C PHE A 47 -4.14 -3.99 7.10
N PHE A 48 -3.11 -3.43 6.43
CA PHE A 48 -1.71 -3.59 6.82
C PHE A 48 -1.44 -3.00 8.20
N ARG A 49 -1.97 -1.81 8.51
CA ARG A 49 -1.83 -1.16 9.83
C ARG A 49 -2.29 -2.05 10.98
N HIS A 50 -3.35 -2.84 10.77
CA HIS A 50 -3.91 -3.70 11.81
C HIS A 50 -3.31 -5.12 11.83
N ASN A 51 -2.65 -5.56 10.75
CA ASN A 51 -2.27 -6.97 10.57
C ASN A 51 -0.77 -7.20 10.25
N TYR A 52 0.06 -6.15 10.18
CA TYR A 52 1.45 -6.27 9.73
C TYR A 52 2.29 -7.30 10.49
N THR A 53 2.05 -7.50 11.79
CA THR A 53 2.77 -8.49 12.62
C THR A 53 2.33 -9.94 12.35
N ALA A 54 1.15 -10.14 11.77
CA ALA A 54 0.63 -11.46 11.40
C ALA A 54 1.05 -11.87 9.98
N LEU A 55 1.60 -10.95 9.19
CA LEU A 55 2.11 -11.26 7.85
C LEU A 55 3.46 -11.97 7.92
N ALA A 56 3.64 -12.95 7.03
CA ALA A 56 4.95 -13.60 6.88
C ALA A 56 5.99 -12.58 6.37
N ALA A 57 7.20 -12.60 6.92
CA ALA A 57 8.27 -11.69 6.53
C ALA A 57 8.59 -11.72 5.02
N ALA A 58 8.46 -12.89 4.38
CA ALA A 58 8.61 -13.04 2.94
C ALA A 58 7.52 -12.29 2.15
N ALA A 59 6.27 -12.29 2.64
CA ALA A 59 5.18 -11.55 2.02
C ALA A 59 5.35 -10.03 2.19
N VAL A 60 5.86 -9.58 3.34
CA VAL A 60 6.18 -8.16 3.56
C VAL A 60 7.32 -7.74 2.63
N THR A 61 8.36 -8.55 2.49
CA THR A 61 9.45 -8.27 1.53
C THR A 61 8.92 -8.20 0.10
N GLU A 62 8.12 -9.17 -0.33
CA GLU A 62 7.55 -9.21 -1.68
C GLU A 62 6.59 -8.03 -1.94
N LEU A 63 5.87 -7.57 -0.91
CA LEU A 63 5.05 -6.36 -0.98
C LEU A 63 5.92 -5.15 -1.29
N PHE A 64 7.02 -4.93 -0.56
CA PHE A 64 7.86 -3.75 -0.76
C PHE A 64 8.73 -3.84 -2.02
N ASP A 65 9.13 -5.04 -2.45
CA ASP A 65 9.71 -5.26 -3.78
C ASP A 65 8.73 -4.87 -4.90
N PHE A 66 7.45 -5.23 -4.74
CA PHE A 66 6.41 -4.84 -5.68
C PHE A 66 6.17 -3.32 -5.69
N VAL A 67 6.13 -2.68 -4.51
CA VAL A 67 6.03 -1.22 -4.41
C VAL A 67 7.23 -0.59 -5.13
N GLU A 68 8.45 -0.98 -4.76
CA GLU A 68 9.68 -0.47 -5.36
C GLU A 68 9.69 -0.62 -6.88
N TRP A 69 9.23 -1.75 -7.41
CA TRP A 69 9.16 -1.96 -8.86
C TRP A 69 8.22 -0.98 -9.57
N ASN A 70 7.09 -0.63 -8.95
CA ASN A 70 6.07 0.21 -9.56
C ASN A 70 6.28 1.70 -9.35
N LEU A 71 7.11 2.11 -8.39
CA LEU A 71 7.42 3.53 -8.20
C LEU A 71 8.29 4.05 -9.33
N VAL A 72 8.05 5.29 -9.78
CA VAL A 72 8.92 5.95 -10.75
C VAL A 72 10.06 6.69 -10.05
N GLU A 73 11.09 7.05 -10.81
CA GLU A 73 12.14 7.94 -10.28
C GLU A 73 11.58 9.36 -10.10
N PRO A 74 12.07 10.16 -9.13
CA PRO A 74 11.53 11.50 -8.82
C PRO A 74 11.48 12.51 -9.97
N ALA A 75 12.18 12.25 -11.08
CA ALA A 75 12.23 13.12 -12.26
C ALA A 75 11.41 12.58 -13.45
N ALA A 76 10.74 11.44 -13.29
CA ALA A 76 9.88 10.83 -14.30
C ALA A 76 8.41 11.19 -14.06
N ASP A 77 7.61 11.11 -15.11
CA ASP A 77 6.16 11.29 -15.00
C ASP A 77 5.56 10.17 -14.14
N GLU A 78 4.76 10.56 -13.14
CA GLU A 78 4.07 9.60 -12.27
C GLU A 78 3.11 8.71 -13.09
N THR A 79 3.02 7.45 -12.68
CA THR A 79 1.99 6.55 -13.20
C THR A 79 0.81 6.51 -12.25
N PRO A 80 -0.41 6.15 -12.71
CA PRO A 80 -1.55 6.04 -11.80
C PRO A 80 -1.35 5.06 -10.63
N VAL A 81 -0.54 4.01 -10.81
CA VAL A 81 -0.24 3.06 -9.73
C VAL A 81 0.82 3.59 -8.77
N ASP A 82 1.84 4.28 -9.30
CA ASP A 82 2.85 4.97 -8.51
C ASP A 82 2.20 6.00 -7.58
N ASN A 83 1.36 6.88 -8.13
CA ASN A 83 0.64 7.88 -7.36
C ASN A 83 -0.25 7.25 -6.27
N ALA A 84 -0.97 6.17 -6.58
CA ALA A 84 -1.82 5.48 -5.61
C ALA A 84 -1.02 4.77 -4.50
N LEU A 85 0.11 4.14 -4.83
CA LEU A 85 1.01 3.50 -3.85
C LEU A 85 1.66 4.55 -2.93
N CYS A 86 2.07 5.68 -3.48
CA CYS A 86 2.62 6.79 -2.71
C CYS A 86 1.58 7.39 -1.75
N THR A 87 0.46 7.87 -2.29
CA THR A 87 -0.51 8.70 -1.54
C THR A 87 -1.51 7.92 -0.69
N CYS A 88 -1.83 6.67 -1.05
CA CYS A 88 -2.83 5.86 -0.33
C CYS A 88 -2.25 4.63 0.34
N PHE A 89 -0.95 4.35 0.21
CA PHE A 89 -0.30 3.28 0.96
C PHE A 89 0.90 3.77 1.76
N LEU A 90 1.98 4.23 1.11
CA LEU A 90 3.21 4.64 1.80
C LEU A 90 2.98 5.83 2.75
N GLU A 91 2.27 6.86 2.30
CA GLU A 91 1.90 8.01 3.14
C GLU A 91 1.09 7.57 4.36
N ASN A 92 0.07 6.74 4.17
CA ASN A 92 -0.82 6.23 5.24
C ASN A 92 -0.08 5.41 6.32
N ILE A 93 0.99 4.70 5.96
CA ILE A 93 1.79 3.92 6.92
C ILE A 93 2.98 4.72 7.48
N SER A 94 3.29 5.89 6.92
CA SER A 94 4.55 6.59 7.19
C SER A 94 4.72 7.01 8.64
N SER A 95 3.67 7.43 9.33
CA SER A 95 3.77 7.86 10.74
C SER A 95 3.22 6.82 11.73
N GLU A 96 3.22 5.54 11.34
CA GLU A 96 2.62 4.44 12.09
C GLU A 96 3.67 3.38 12.47
N PRO A 97 3.45 2.61 13.56
CA PRO A 97 4.36 1.51 13.93
C PRO A 97 4.60 0.48 12.82
N CYS A 98 3.59 0.24 11.97
CA CYS A 98 3.73 -0.65 10.81
C CYS A 98 4.69 -0.10 9.76
N GLY A 99 4.83 1.23 9.65
CA GLY A 99 5.80 1.88 8.77
C GLY A 99 7.24 1.67 9.25
N GLU A 100 7.47 1.80 10.56
CA GLU A 100 8.79 1.51 11.15
C GLU A 100 9.18 0.04 10.99
N PHE A 101 8.23 -0.87 11.17
CA PHE A 101 8.43 -2.29 10.87
C PHE A 101 8.75 -2.53 9.39
N ALA A 102 8.00 -1.88 8.50
CA ALA A 102 8.16 -2.03 7.06
C ALA A 102 9.47 -1.42 6.52
N ARG A 103 10.09 -0.49 7.26
CA ARG A 103 11.22 0.31 6.81
C ARG A 103 12.43 -0.51 6.35
N GLU A 104 12.63 -1.69 6.95
CA GLU A 104 13.71 -2.62 6.61
C GLU A 104 13.49 -3.38 5.29
N HIS A 105 12.23 -3.43 4.82
CA HIS A 105 11.84 -4.10 3.59
C HIS A 105 11.78 -3.15 2.38
N MET A 106 11.83 -1.84 2.60
CA MET A 106 11.73 -0.84 1.54
C MET A 106 13.00 -0.78 0.68
N GLY A 107 12.79 -0.72 -0.64
CA GLY A 107 13.83 -0.37 -1.60
C GLY A 107 14.14 1.12 -1.60
N ARG A 108 15.02 1.54 -2.52
CA ARG A 108 15.53 2.93 -2.57
C ARG A 108 14.43 3.96 -2.83
N LYS A 109 13.58 3.74 -3.83
CA LYS A 109 12.52 4.70 -4.23
C LYS A 109 11.43 4.78 -3.18
N SER A 110 10.95 3.63 -2.72
CA SER A 110 9.91 3.52 -1.70
C SER A 110 10.37 4.16 -0.38
N ARG A 111 11.63 3.93 0.01
CA ARG A 111 12.22 4.55 1.19
C ARG A 111 12.37 6.08 1.04
N ALA A 112 12.83 6.55 -0.11
CA ALA A 112 13.00 7.97 -0.37
C ALA A 112 11.67 8.76 -0.33
N PHE A 113 10.57 8.16 -0.79
CA PHE A 113 9.23 8.75 -0.62
C PHE A 113 8.79 8.68 0.85
N PHE A 114 8.86 7.51 1.47
CA PHE A 114 8.42 7.27 2.85
C PHE A 114 9.07 8.23 3.86
N ASP A 115 10.39 8.42 3.78
CA ASP A 115 11.13 9.25 4.73
C ASP A 115 10.72 10.74 4.68
N GLN A 116 10.13 11.23 3.59
CA GLN A 116 9.63 12.61 3.49
C GLN A 116 8.37 12.85 4.34
N TRP A 117 7.60 11.80 4.58
CA TRP A 117 6.36 11.83 5.35
C TRP A 117 6.56 11.38 6.79
N HIS A 118 7.43 10.39 6.98
CA HIS A 118 7.76 9.78 8.26
C HIS A 118 8.33 10.77 9.30
N THR A 119 8.99 11.85 8.87
CA THR A 119 9.57 12.86 9.77
C THR A 119 8.67 14.05 10.06
N ARG A 120 7.40 14.06 9.62
CA ARG A 120 6.50 15.17 9.94
C ARG A 120 6.03 15.05 11.41
N PRO A 121 6.29 16.06 12.27
CA PRO A 121 5.74 16.05 13.61
C PRO A 121 4.21 16.04 13.55
N PRO A 122 3.53 15.38 14.50
CA PRO A 122 2.08 15.46 14.59
C PRO A 122 1.68 16.93 14.75
N TYR A 123 0.77 17.39 13.90
CA TYR A 123 0.13 18.71 14.01
C TYR A 123 -0.77 18.78 15.25
#